data_AF-A0A3G9IV12-F1
#
_entry.id   AF-A0A3G9IV12-F1
#
_cell.length_a   1.000
_cell.length_b   1.000
_cell.length_c   1.000
_cell.angle_alpha   90.00
_cell.angle_beta   90.00
_cell.angle_gamma   90.00
#
_symmetry.space_group_name_H-M   'P 1'
#
loop_
_entity.id
_entity.type
_entity.pdbx_description
1 polymer ?
#
loop_
_entity_poly.entity_id
_entity_poly.type
_entity_poly.pdbx_seq_one_letter_code
_entity_poly.pdbx_strand_id
1 'polypeptide(L)'
;MKRISIISFMLLLALTGCQSTTNDHSSSNSDSAKDSSTTKDSSTWPIPKLPFQFDWEKHTQPEGVFLSTAAQGLTSWIMLTSEPAAGLMDKTLYKTSNGGKSWVYVKDVSLIVDGYVTGIAFRNDKNGWIAATQHGEALLPLYRTTDGGKTWLIQKIEIPAAYKYGNAYPPVFDPKNSSVGTLKIEFVNESTKNMTSYITSDGGQTWKPEE
;
A
#
# COMPACT_ATOMS: atom_id res chain seq x y z
N MET A 1 17.88 -19.15 -25.60
CA MET A 1 18.05 -17.75 -26.07
C MET A 1 18.31 -16.86 -24.85
N LYS A 2 19.35 -16.02 -24.91
CA LYS A 2 19.81 -15.16 -23.81
C LYS A 2 18.95 -13.87 -23.72
N ARG A 3 18.60 -13.52 -22.46
CA ARG A 3 18.40 -12.20 -21.81
C ARG A 3 17.66 -11.08 -22.56
N ILE A 4 16.63 -10.52 -21.91
CA ILE A 4 16.54 -9.06 -21.63
C ILE A 4 15.92 -8.87 -20.23
N SER A 5 16.64 -8.15 -19.37
CA SER A 5 16.23 -7.68 -18.04
C SER A 5 15.97 -6.17 -18.18
N ILE A 6 14.80 -5.68 -17.76
CA ILE A 6 14.41 -4.25 -17.79
C ILE A 6 14.00 -3.91 -16.34
N ILE A 7 14.87 -3.32 -15.51
CA ILE A 7 15.18 -1.88 -15.35
C ILE A 7 13.99 -1.07 -14.79
N SER A 8 14.13 -0.71 -13.50
CA SER A 8 13.67 0.47 -12.76
C SER A 8 12.46 1.27 -13.26
N PHE A 9 11.43 1.34 -12.43
CA PHE A 9 10.46 2.44 -12.43
C PHE A 9 10.56 3.20 -11.10
N MET A 10 11.21 4.37 -11.12
CA MET A 10 11.23 5.31 -10.00
C MET A 10 9.98 6.19 -10.04
N LEU A 11 9.21 6.22 -8.95
CA LEU A 11 8.16 7.20 -8.73
C LEU A 11 8.77 8.47 -8.12
N LEU A 12 8.84 9.55 -8.89
CA LEU A 12 9.38 10.84 -8.47
C LEU A 12 8.22 11.75 -8.00
N LEU A 13 8.14 12.05 -6.70
CA LEU A 13 7.30 13.13 -6.17
C LEU A 13 8.20 14.35 -5.93
N ALA A 14 8.13 15.34 -6.82
CA ALA A 14 8.80 16.62 -6.66
C ALA A 14 8.02 17.52 -5.70
N LEU A 15 8.64 17.93 -4.59
CA LEU A 15 8.20 19.08 -3.81
C LEU A 15 9.04 20.29 -4.24
N THR A 16 8.36 21.29 -4.79
CA THR A 16 8.93 22.56 -5.21
C THR A 16 9.38 23.34 -3.96
N GLY A 17 10.69 23.43 -3.76
CA GLY A 17 11.31 24.26 -2.72
C GLY A 17 11.43 25.71 -3.19
N CYS A 18 10.79 26.61 -2.44
CA CYS A 18 10.91 28.06 -2.57
C CYS A 18 12.35 28.49 -2.25
N GLN A 19 12.99 29.30 -3.10
CA GLN A 19 14.24 29.99 -2.75
C GLN A 19 14.03 31.50 -2.82
N SER A 20 14.42 32.15 -1.73
CA SER A 20 14.56 33.59 -1.61
C SER A 20 16.02 33.96 -1.35
N THR A 21 16.35 35.19 -1.77
CA THR A 21 17.42 36.12 -1.34
C THR A 21 18.81 36.09 -2.01
N THR A 22 18.99 37.14 -2.84
CA THR A 22 20.03 38.21 -2.85
C THR A 22 21.51 37.95 -3.18
N ASN A 23 22.00 38.87 -4.02
CA ASN A 23 23.37 39.14 -4.49
C ASN A 23 24.41 39.35 -3.36
N ASP A 24 25.69 39.07 -3.62
CA ASP A 24 26.69 40.11 -3.95
C ASP A 24 28.13 39.58 -4.20
N HIS A 25 28.96 40.51 -4.67
CA HIS A 25 30.20 40.44 -5.45
C HIS A 25 31.52 39.91 -4.81
N SER A 26 32.39 39.47 -5.74
CA SER A 26 33.84 39.76 -5.92
C SER A 26 34.97 38.98 -5.22
N SER A 27 35.88 38.53 -6.11
CA SER A 27 37.36 38.57 -6.13
C SER A 27 38.25 37.61 -5.32
N SER A 28 38.94 36.78 -6.12
CA SER A 28 40.41 36.55 -6.23
C SER A 28 41.20 35.69 -5.23
N ASN A 29 41.94 34.77 -5.88
CA ASN A 29 43.32 34.31 -5.68
C ASN A 29 43.63 32.95 -5.03
N SER A 30 44.33 32.14 -5.85
CA SER A 30 45.34 31.10 -5.62
C SER A 30 45.49 30.47 -4.24
N ASP A 31 45.41 29.13 -4.16
CA ASP A 31 46.60 28.30 -4.02
C ASP A 31 46.29 26.80 -4.09
N SER A 32 47.19 26.07 -4.73
CA SER A 32 47.17 24.62 -4.92
C SER A 32 47.42 23.89 -3.59
N ALA A 33 46.42 23.13 -3.12
CA ALA A 33 46.62 22.04 -2.20
C ALA A 33 45.97 20.78 -2.76
N LYS A 34 46.76 19.70 -2.85
CA LYS A 34 46.32 18.35 -3.22
C LYS A 34 45.24 17.91 -2.24
N ASP A 35 43.98 17.94 -2.67
CA ASP A 35 42.91 17.27 -1.95
C ASP A 35 42.65 15.92 -2.60
N SER A 36 42.82 14.87 -1.81
CA SER A 36 42.41 13.52 -2.14
C SER A 36 40.92 13.53 -2.42
N SER A 37 40.56 13.38 -3.70
CA SER A 37 39.18 13.28 -4.15
C SER A 37 38.53 12.00 -3.59
N THR A 38 38.05 12.05 -2.35
CA THR A 38 36.91 11.22 -1.95
C THR A 38 35.69 11.83 -2.60
N THR A 39 35.44 11.45 -3.85
CA THR A 39 34.11 11.59 -4.44
C THR A 39 33.18 10.77 -3.55
N LYS A 40 32.49 11.42 -2.60
CA LYS A 40 31.25 10.90 -2.05
C LYS A 40 30.34 10.75 -3.26
N ASP A 41 30.22 9.51 -3.73
CA ASP A 41 29.22 9.12 -4.70
C ASP A 41 27.85 9.37 -4.08
N SER A 42 27.38 10.60 -4.21
CA SER A 42 26.11 11.11 -3.68
C SER A 42 24.93 10.73 -4.59
N SER A 43 25.14 9.83 -5.54
CA SER A 43 24.13 9.44 -6.52
C SER A 43 23.34 8.20 -6.16
N THR A 44 23.71 7.47 -5.10
CA THR A 44 22.98 6.27 -4.68
C THR A 44 22.25 6.52 -3.36
N TRP A 45 20.98 6.92 -3.46
CA TRP A 45 20.06 6.77 -2.33
C TRP A 45 20.00 5.28 -1.95
N PRO A 46 20.24 4.90 -0.68
CA PRO A 46 20.18 3.51 -0.28
C PRO A 46 18.77 2.98 -0.53
N ILE A 47 18.65 1.96 -1.38
CA ILE A 47 17.38 1.27 -1.61
C ILE A 47 17.05 0.51 -0.32
N PRO A 48 16.00 0.90 0.41
CA PRO A 48 15.63 0.21 1.63
C PRO A 48 15.22 -1.22 1.28
N LYS A 49 15.88 -2.21 1.89
CA LYS A 49 15.55 -3.62 1.69
C LYS A 49 14.44 -4.03 2.66
N LEU A 50 13.44 -4.73 2.16
CA LEU A 50 12.46 -5.40 3.01
C LEU A 50 13.13 -6.56 3.75
N PRO A 51 12.87 -6.76 5.05
CA PRO A 51 13.37 -7.90 5.80
C PRO A 51 12.54 -9.13 5.48
N PHE A 52 12.70 -9.69 4.27
CA PHE A 52 11.94 -10.86 3.82
C PHE A 52 12.02 -12.01 4.85
N GLN A 53 10.86 -12.57 5.19
CA GLN A 53 10.69 -13.71 6.08
C GLN A 53 10.56 -15.03 5.32
N PHE A 54 10.15 -14.98 4.05
CA PHE A 54 9.87 -16.16 3.23
C PHE A 54 10.56 -16.08 1.86
N ASP A 55 10.90 -17.23 1.29
CA ASP A 55 11.61 -17.28 0.02
C ASP A 55 10.78 -16.81 -1.19
N TRP A 56 9.46 -17.01 -1.14
CA TRP A 56 8.57 -16.55 -2.22
C TRP A 56 8.57 -15.03 -2.37
N GLU A 57 8.80 -14.27 -1.29
CA GLU A 57 8.77 -12.79 -1.28
C GLU A 57 9.88 -12.19 -2.16
N LYS A 58 10.99 -12.92 -2.34
CA LYS A 58 12.08 -12.52 -3.25
C LYS A 58 11.67 -12.54 -4.71
N HIS A 59 10.58 -13.23 -5.02
CA HIS A 59 10.06 -13.44 -6.37
C HIS A 59 8.68 -12.78 -6.57
N THR A 60 8.23 -11.92 -5.63
CA THR A 60 6.99 -11.17 -5.78
C THR A 60 7.04 -10.31 -7.04
N GLN A 61 6.04 -10.47 -7.90
CA GLN A 61 5.85 -9.66 -9.10
C GLN A 61 5.33 -8.26 -8.74
N PRO A 62 5.52 -7.25 -9.59
CA PRO A 62 5.05 -5.88 -9.33
C PRO A 62 3.56 -5.78 -8.97
N GLU A 63 2.70 -6.59 -9.59
CA GLU A 63 1.26 -6.66 -9.31
C GLU A 63 0.93 -7.24 -7.93
N GLY A 64 1.85 -7.99 -7.33
CA GLY A 64 1.72 -8.52 -5.97
C GLY A 64 2.23 -7.56 -4.89
N VAL A 65 2.55 -6.31 -5.23
CA VAL A 65 3.00 -5.29 -4.29
C VAL A 65 1.92 -4.24 -4.09
N PHE A 66 1.38 -4.17 -2.87
CA PHE A 66 0.39 -3.18 -2.48
C PHE A 66 0.96 -2.21 -1.46
N LEU A 67 0.83 -0.91 -1.70
CA LEU A 67 1.35 0.14 -0.83
C LEU A 67 0.21 0.96 -0.23
N SER A 68 0.32 1.30 1.05
CA SER A 68 -0.52 2.33 1.66
C SER A 68 0.29 3.22 2.59
N THR A 69 0.04 4.52 2.53
CA THR A 69 0.69 5.53 3.38
C THR A 69 -0.38 6.18 4.24
N ALA A 70 -0.13 6.26 5.55
CA ALA A 70 -1.01 6.98 6.45
C ALA A 70 -1.08 8.47 6.04
N ALA A 71 -2.25 9.09 6.20
CA ALA A 71 -2.46 10.48 5.77
C ALA A 71 -1.51 11.48 6.44
N GLN A 72 -0.99 11.15 7.63
CA GLN A 72 -0.07 12.00 8.37
C GLN A 72 1.15 11.21 8.83
N GLY A 73 2.30 11.88 8.78
CA GLY A 73 3.59 11.34 9.23
C GLY A 73 4.30 10.50 8.17
N LEU A 74 5.22 9.67 8.64
CA LEU A 74 6.14 8.89 7.80
C LEU A 74 5.84 7.38 7.86
N THR A 75 4.59 7.03 8.19
CA THR A 75 4.17 5.64 8.35
C THR A 75 3.54 5.11 7.07
N SER A 76 4.07 3.99 6.57
CA SER A 76 3.54 3.29 5.40
C SER A 76 3.58 1.79 5.63
N TRP A 77 2.77 1.07 4.84
CA TRP A 77 2.69 -0.38 4.80
C TRP A 77 2.91 -0.86 3.39
N ILE A 78 3.65 -1.95 3.27
CA ILE A 78 3.76 -2.73 2.04
C ILE A 78 3.19 -4.10 2.34
N MET A 79 2.27 -4.55 1.49
CA MET A 79 1.87 -5.95 1.42
C MET A 79 2.47 -6.59 0.18
N LEU A 80 3.03 -7.78 0.37
CA LEU A 80 3.49 -8.64 -0.71
C LEU A 80 2.52 -9.81 -0.84
N THR A 81 2.30 -10.26 -2.07
CA THR A 81 1.58 -11.50 -2.34
C THR A 81 2.38 -12.41 -3.26
N SER A 82 2.21 -13.71 -3.12
CA SER A 82 2.66 -14.66 -4.13
C SER A 82 1.79 -14.56 -5.38
N GLU A 83 2.22 -15.22 -6.46
CA GLU A 83 1.29 -15.55 -7.53
C GLU A 83 0.22 -16.53 -7.00
N PRO A 84 -1.05 -16.38 -7.41
CA PRO A 84 -2.09 -17.37 -7.16
C PRO A 84 -1.72 -18.76 -7.68
N ALA A 85 -1.87 -19.79 -6.85
CA ALA A 85 -1.71 -21.18 -7.27
C ALA A 85 -2.71 -22.08 -6.54
N ALA A 86 -3.52 -22.83 -7.30
CA ALA A 86 -4.50 -23.78 -6.76
C ALA A 86 -5.44 -23.19 -5.67
N GLY A 87 -5.85 -21.93 -5.83
CA GLY A 87 -6.72 -21.23 -4.86
C GLY A 87 -6.00 -20.68 -3.63
N LEU A 88 -4.67 -20.84 -3.56
CA LEU A 88 -3.84 -20.29 -2.49
C LEU A 88 -3.07 -19.06 -3.00
N MET A 89 -2.81 -18.13 -2.09
CA MET A 89 -1.95 -16.98 -2.33
C MET A 89 -1.34 -16.55 -1.00
N ASP A 90 -0.02 -16.60 -0.89
CA ASP A 90 0.68 -16.14 0.31
C ASP A 90 0.63 -14.62 0.39
N LYS A 91 0.57 -14.08 1.61
CA LYS A 91 0.34 -12.65 1.90
C LYS A 91 1.11 -12.22 3.13
N THR A 92 2.03 -11.27 2.99
CA THR A 92 2.80 -10.73 4.12
C THR A 92 2.74 -9.22 4.17
N LEU A 93 2.70 -8.69 5.39
CA LEU A 93 2.58 -7.26 5.67
C LEU A 93 3.85 -6.74 6.35
N TYR A 94 4.33 -5.61 5.86
CA TYR A 94 5.47 -4.86 6.38
C TYR A 94 5.04 -3.43 6.70
N LYS A 95 5.71 -2.82 7.68
CA LYS A 95 5.48 -1.44 8.10
C LYS A 95 6.79 -0.67 8.19
N THR A 96 6.76 0.59 7.80
CA THR A 96 7.79 1.58 8.11
C THR A 96 7.18 2.70 8.96
N SER A 97 8.00 3.34 9.78
CA SER A 97 7.64 4.56 10.53
C SER A 97 8.58 5.73 10.24
N ASN A 98 9.50 5.56 9.28
CA ASN A 98 10.55 6.52 8.97
C ASN A 98 10.66 6.79 7.46
N GLY A 99 9.53 6.74 6.76
CA GLY A 99 9.43 7.14 5.36
C GLY A 99 10.08 6.14 4.42
N GLY A 100 10.04 4.86 4.79
CA GLY A 100 10.59 3.77 4.01
C GLY A 100 12.08 3.52 4.25
N LYS A 101 12.80 4.32 5.05
CA LYS A 101 14.25 4.11 5.32
C LYS A 101 14.55 2.74 5.92
N SER A 102 13.64 2.21 6.74
CA SER A 102 13.67 0.83 7.22
C SER A 102 12.26 0.27 7.32
N TRP A 103 12.15 -1.04 7.12
CA TRP A 103 10.89 -1.77 7.20
C TRP A 103 10.98 -2.84 8.28
N VAL A 104 9.84 -3.14 8.89
CA VAL A 104 9.67 -4.18 9.91
C VAL A 104 8.56 -5.11 9.46
N TYR A 105 8.78 -6.41 9.59
CA TYR A 105 7.75 -7.41 9.39
C TYR A 105 6.63 -7.25 10.42
N VAL A 106 5.38 -7.24 9.96
CA VAL A 106 4.20 -7.12 10.81
C VAL A 106 3.56 -8.50 11.00
N LYS A 107 3.18 -9.15 9.90
CA LYS A 107 2.36 -10.36 9.96
C LYS A 107 2.32 -11.10 8.63
N ASP A 108 2.27 -12.43 8.70
CA ASP A 108 1.79 -13.32 7.65
C ASP A 108 0.28 -13.47 7.83
N VAL A 109 -0.47 -13.02 6.82
CA VAL A 109 -1.94 -12.99 6.81
C VAL A 109 -2.52 -14.00 5.82
N SER A 110 -1.71 -14.93 5.30
CA SER A 110 -2.11 -15.91 4.28
C SER A 110 -3.30 -16.78 4.73
N LEU A 111 -3.34 -17.14 6.02
CA LEU A 111 -4.42 -17.94 6.63
C LEU A 111 -5.54 -17.10 7.26
N ILE A 112 -5.46 -15.77 7.18
CA ILE A 112 -6.42 -14.84 7.78
C ILE A 112 -7.24 -14.13 6.70
N VAL A 113 -6.60 -13.81 5.56
CA VAL A 113 -7.19 -13.09 4.45
C VAL A 113 -7.42 -14.05 3.30
N ASP A 114 -8.67 -14.44 3.14
CA ASP A 114 -9.14 -15.23 2.01
C ASP A 114 -9.14 -14.41 0.71
N GLY A 115 -9.06 -15.12 -0.41
CA GLY A 115 -9.15 -14.55 -1.74
C GLY A 115 -7.89 -13.84 -2.23
N TYR A 116 -8.08 -13.10 -3.32
CA TYR A 116 -7.04 -12.37 -4.04
C TYR A 116 -7.08 -10.89 -3.70
N VAL A 117 -6.02 -10.39 -3.09
CA VAL A 117 -5.90 -9.01 -2.63
C VAL A 117 -6.08 -8.04 -3.81
N THR A 118 -6.95 -7.06 -3.62
CA THR A 118 -7.16 -5.94 -4.55
C THR A 118 -6.44 -4.69 -4.09
N GLY A 119 -6.14 -4.60 -2.79
CA GLY A 119 -5.29 -3.56 -2.22
C GLY A 119 -5.39 -3.46 -0.71
N ILE A 120 -4.60 -2.54 -0.17
CA ILE A 120 -4.58 -2.20 1.25
C ILE A 120 -4.79 -0.69 1.42
N ALA A 121 -5.39 -0.30 2.55
CA ALA A 121 -5.55 1.10 2.91
C ALA A 121 -5.32 1.27 4.41
N PHE A 122 -4.49 2.21 4.83
CA PHE A 122 -4.28 2.59 6.22
C PHE A 122 -4.55 4.08 6.39
N ARG A 123 -5.53 4.42 7.24
CA ARG A 123 -5.83 5.82 7.53
C ARG A 123 -4.85 6.42 8.54
N ASN A 124 -4.34 5.58 9.45
CA ASN A 124 -3.38 5.95 10.50
C ASN A 124 -2.56 4.72 10.94
N ASP A 125 -1.68 4.91 11.92
CA ASP A 125 -0.75 3.90 12.47
C ASP A 125 -1.40 2.62 13.02
N LYS A 126 -2.72 2.65 13.27
CA LYS A 126 -3.50 1.58 13.89
C LYS A 126 -4.60 1.01 13.00
N ASN A 127 -5.26 1.85 12.20
CA ASN A 127 -6.48 1.47 11.49
C ASN A 127 -6.20 1.27 10.01
N GLY A 128 -6.49 0.07 9.52
CA GLY A 128 -6.30 -0.29 8.13
C GLY A 128 -7.26 -1.36 7.64
N TRP A 129 -7.24 -1.54 6.32
CA TRP A 129 -8.08 -2.44 5.56
C TRP A 129 -7.25 -3.24 4.58
N ILE A 130 -7.62 -4.50 4.40
CA ILE A 130 -7.22 -5.35 3.27
C ILE A 130 -8.50 -5.72 2.54
N ALA A 131 -8.55 -5.43 1.26
CA ALA A 131 -9.66 -5.79 0.40
C ALA A 131 -9.22 -6.87 -0.58
N ALA A 132 -10.13 -7.77 -0.92
CA ALA A 132 -9.86 -8.87 -1.83
C ALA A 132 -11.07 -9.20 -2.72
N THR A 133 -10.88 -10.16 -3.61
CA THR A 133 -11.94 -10.85 -4.36
C THR A 133 -11.91 -12.34 -4.02
N GLN A 134 -13.08 -12.96 -3.95
CA GLN A 134 -13.20 -14.40 -3.74
C GLN A 134 -14.40 -14.91 -4.52
N HIS A 135 -14.13 -15.76 -5.52
CA HIS A 135 -15.17 -16.23 -6.42
C HIS A 135 -15.87 -17.45 -5.86
N GLY A 136 -17.21 -17.44 -5.88
CA GLY A 136 -18.04 -18.62 -5.62
C GLY A 136 -18.35 -18.91 -4.15
N GLU A 137 -17.76 -18.16 -3.22
CA GLU A 137 -18.08 -18.23 -1.79
C GLU A 137 -18.99 -17.07 -1.41
N ALA A 138 -20.00 -17.32 -0.57
CA ALA A 138 -20.93 -16.28 -0.11
C ALA A 138 -20.27 -15.34 0.92
N LEU A 139 -19.25 -14.62 0.47
CA LEU A 139 -18.35 -13.79 1.26
C LEU A 139 -18.13 -12.44 0.57
N LEU A 140 -17.89 -11.42 1.39
CA LEU A 140 -17.29 -10.15 0.99
C LEU A 140 -15.96 -10.04 1.74
N PRO A 141 -14.81 -10.26 1.08
CA PRO A 141 -13.52 -10.34 1.75
C PRO A 141 -12.93 -8.93 1.96
N LEU A 142 -13.55 -8.19 2.88
CA LEU A 142 -13.05 -6.93 3.43
C LEU A 142 -12.61 -7.16 4.88
N TYR A 143 -11.33 -6.96 5.15
CA TYR A 143 -10.75 -7.17 6.47
C TYR A 143 -10.32 -5.84 7.07
N ARG A 144 -10.52 -5.67 8.37
CA ARG A 144 -10.16 -4.46 9.11
C ARG A 144 -9.24 -4.79 10.28
N THR A 145 -8.24 -3.95 10.49
CA THR A 145 -7.39 -3.93 11.68
C THR A 145 -7.58 -2.64 12.47
N THR A 146 -7.41 -2.72 13.78
CA THR A 146 -7.37 -1.57 14.70
C THR A 146 -6.09 -1.51 15.54
N ASP A 147 -5.11 -2.38 15.24
CA ASP A 147 -3.85 -2.51 15.98
C ASP A 147 -2.60 -2.43 15.08
N GLY A 148 -2.75 -1.86 13.89
CA GLY A 148 -1.66 -1.60 12.95
C GLY A 148 -1.31 -2.78 12.06
N GLY A 149 -2.22 -3.77 11.96
CA GLY A 149 -2.10 -4.94 11.10
C GLY A 149 -1.63 -6.21 11.81
N LYS A 150 -1.65 -6.23 13.15
CA LYS A 150 -1.28 -7.41 13.94
C LYS A 150 -2.44 -8.41 14.00
N THR A 151 -3.66 -7.90 14.11
CA THR A 151 -4.90 -8.69 14.03
C THR A 151 -5.84 -8.11 12.99
N TRP A 152 -6.63 -8.99 12.37
CA TRP A 152 -7.55 -8.66 11.28
C TRP A 152 -8.88 -9.38 11.51
N LEU A 153 -9.97 -8.68 11.29
CA LEU A 153 -11.33 -9.21 11.38
C LEU A 153 -12.10 -8.88 10.11
N ILE A 154 -12.94 -9.81 9.65
CA ILE A 154 -13.86 -9.54 8.54
C ILE A 154 -14.80 -8.41 8.95
N GLN A 155 -14.86 -7.37 8.12
CA GLN A 155 -15.80 -6.28 8.26
C GLN A 155 -17.12 -6.68 7.59
N LYS A 156 -18.15 -6.92 8.41
CA LYS A 156 -19.46 -7.36 7.93
C LYS A 156 -20.18 -6.21 7.20
N ILE A 157 -20.49 -6.44 5.94
CA ILE A 157 -21.41 -5.66 5.13
C ILE A 157 -22.34 -6.68 4.47
N GLU A 158 -23.64 -6.41 4.50
CA GLU A 158 -24.64 -7.34 3.95
C GLU A 158 -24.50 -7.43 2.43
N ILE A 159 -24.52 -8.67 1.94
CA ILE A 159 -24.61 -8.94 0.50
C ILE A 159 -26.10 -8.93 0.16
N PRO A 160 -26.58 -8.04 -0.72
CA PRO A 160 -27.99 -8.00 -1.05
C PRO A 160 -28.44 -9.33 -1.65
N ALA A 161 -29.66 -9.77 -1.32
CA ALA A 161 -30.17 -11.11 -1.67
C ALA A 161 -30.16 -11.45 -3.17
N ALA A 162 -30.08 -10.44 -4.04
CA ALA A 162 -29.96 -10.61 -5.49
C ALA A 162 -28.56 -11.09 -5.95
N TYR A 163 -27.57 -11.10 -5.05
CA TYR A 163 -26.18 -11.44 -5.35
C TYR A 163 -25.68 -12.61 -4.50
N LYS A 164 -24.69 -13.32 -5.03
CA LYS A 164 -24.09 -14.48 -4.35
C LYS A 164 -22.91 -14.08 -3.48
N TYR A 165 -22.08 -13.16 -3.96
CA TYR A 165 -20.86 -12.73 -3.27
C TYR A 165 -20.52 -11.28 -3.61
N GLY A 166 -19.52 -10.72 -2.91
CA GLY A 166 -19.02 -9.38 -3.17
C GLY A 166 -17.50 -9.36 -3.30
N ASN A 167 -17.01 -8.54 -4.23
CA ASN A 167 -15.60 -8.21 -4.39
C ASN A 167 -15.35 -6.84 -3.78
N ALA A 168 -14.43 -6.73 -2.83
CA ALA A 168 -14.09 -5.49 -2.18
C ALA A 168 -12.86 -4.82 -2.82
N TYR A 169 -12.86 -3.49 -2.85
CA TYR A 169 -11.70 -2.68 -3.22
C TYR A 169 -11.26 -1.84 -2.01
N PRO A 170 -9.98 -1.45 -1.91
CA PRO A 170 -9.50 -0.72 -0.74
C PRO A 170 -10.25 0.61 -0.56
N PRO A 171 -10.65 0.97 0.67
CA PRO A 171 -11.32 2.23 0.92
C PRO A 171 -10.40 3.42 0.68
N VAL A 172 -10.97 4.54 0.25
CA VAL A 172 -10.29 5.82 0.03
C VAL A 172 -10.81 6.83 1.02
N PHE A 173 -9.93 7.39 1.85
CA PHE A 173 -10.29 8.39 2.86
C PHE A 173 -9.91 9.79 2.40
N ASP A 174 -10.70 10.79 2.82
CA ASP A 174 -10.38 12.19 2.58
C ASP A 174 -9.09 12.57 3.36
N PRO A 175 -8.05 13.07 2.68
CA PRO A 175 -6.80 13.47 3.33
C PRO A 175 -6.98 14.62 4.33
N LYS A 176 -8.02 15.44 4.18
CA LYS A 176 -8.36 16.55 5.09
C LYS A 176 -9.22 16.09 6.26
N ASN A 177 -10.02 15.04 6.07
CA ASN A 177 -10.86 14.46 7.10
C ASN A 177 -10.92 12.93 6.99
N SER A 178 -9.97 12.25 7.64
CA SER A 178 -9.86 10.78 7.60
C SER A 178 -11.04 10.00 8.22
N SER A 179 -12.06 10.69 8.75
CA SER A 179 -13.33 10.07 9.15
C SER A 179 -14.29 9.90 7.97
N VAL A 180 -14.09 10.66 6.89
CA VAL A 180 -14.88 10.58 5.66
C VAL A 180 -14.13 9.77 4.62
N GLY A 181 -14.84 8.90 3.91
CA GLY A 181 -14.25 8.07 2.87
C GLY A 181 -15.27 7.31 2.05
N THR A 182 -14.79 6.66 1.01
CA THR A 182 -15.58 5.82 0.12
C THR A 182 -15.03 4.40 0.07
N LEU A 183 -15.92 3.45 -0.20
CA LEU A 183 -15.61 2.04 -0.39
C LEU A 183 -16.39 1.57 -1.63
N LYS A 184 -15.72 0.84 -2.52
CA LYS A 184 -16.37 0.24 -3.68
C LYS A 184 -16.50 -1.26 -3.47
N ILE A 185 -17.69 -1.78 -3.74
CA ILE A 185 -17.99 -3.21 -3.71
C ILE A 185 -18.65 -3.60 -5.03
N GLU A 186 -18.09 -4.58 -5.73
CA GLU A 186 -18.75 -5.21 -6.87
C GLU A 186 -19.53 -6.43 -6.37
N PHE A 187 -20.86 -6.36 -6.38
CA PHE A 187 -21.70 -7.50 -6.09
C PHE A 187 -21.92 -8.34 -7.34
N VAL A 188 -21.82 -9.66 -7.18
CA VAL A 188 -21.80 -10.59 -8.31
C VAL A 188 -22.84 -11.69 -8.14
N ASN A 189 -23.57 -11.97 -9.22
CA ASN A 189 -24.38 -13.17 -9.42
C ASN A 189 -24.00 -13.85 -10.75
N GLU A 190 -24.69 -14.90 -11.16
CA GLU A 190 -24.38 -15.70 -12.37
C GLU A 190 -24.35 -14.88 -13.66
N SER A 191 -25.24 -13.89 -13.77
CA SER A 191 -25.46 -13.11 -15.00
C SER A 191 -25.18 -11.62 -14.84
N THR A 192 -24.95 -11.14 -13.62
CA THR A 192 -24.86 -9.72 -13.33
C THR A 192 -23.73 -9.39 -12.38
N LYS A 193 -23.09 -8.25 -12.63
CA LYS A 193 -22.15 -7.60 -11.74
C LYS A 193 -22.60 -6.17 -11.55
N ASN A 194 -22.61 -5.68 -10.32
CA ASN A 194 -22.98 -4.31 -10.03
C ASN A 194 -21.98 -3.67 -9.07
N MET A 195 -21.34 -2.59 -9.51
CA MET A 195 -20.46 -1.79 -8.66
C MET A 195 -21.33 -0.84 -7.83
N THR A 196 -21.25 -0.98 -6.51
CA THR A 196 -21.95 -0.13 -5.54
C THR A 196 -20.94 0.68 -4.75
N SER A 197 -21.16 1.98 -4.68
CA SER A 197 -20.39 2.87 -3.81
C SER A 197 -21.00 2.89 -2.41
N TYR A 198 -20.12 2.92 -1.42
CA TYR A 198 -20.45 3.12 -0.02
C TYR A 198 -19.67 4.32 0.51
N ILE A 199 -20.25 5.02 1.48
CA ILE A 199 -19.65 6.14 2.19
C ILE A 199 -19.52 5.84 3.68
N THR A 200 -18.54 6.48 4.31
CA THR A 200 -18.36 6.51 5.76
C THR A 200 -18.24 7.95 6.25
N SER A 201 -18.69 8.21 7.48
CA SER A 201 -18.38 9.42 8.26
C SER A 201 -17.75 9.15 9.63
N ASP A 202 -17.51 7.88 9.97
CA ASP A 202 -16.88 7.42 11.23
C ASP A 202 -15.49 6.77 11.01
N GLY A 203 -14.93 7.02 9.82
CA GLY A 203 -13.66 6.54 9.31
C GLY A 203 -13.61 5.03 9.08
N GLY A 204 -14.69 4.48 8.53
CA GLY A 204 -14.79 3.11 8.07
C GLY A 204 -15.10 2.13 9.20
N GLN A 205 -15.66 2.60 10.31
CA GLN A 205 -16.29 1.70 11.28
C GLN A 205 -17.58 1.15 10.71
N THR A 206 -18.38 2.01 10.07
CA THR A 206 -19.56 1.64 9.32
C THR A 206 -19.50 2.17 7.90
N TRP A 207 -20.16 1.46 6.98
CA TRP A 207 -20.27 1.81 5.57
C TRP A 207 -21.74 1.80 5.20
N LYS A 208 -22.22 2.84 4.53
CA LYS A 208 -23.59 2.95 4.04
C LYS A 208 -23.59 3.11 2.53
N PRO A 209 -24.54 2.53 1.79
CA PRO A 209 -24.67 2.80 0.35
C PRO A 209 -24.72 4.31 0.09
N GLU A 210 -24.04 4.75 -0.96
CA GLU A 210 -24.19 6.10 -1.50
C GLU A 210 -25.55 6.18 -2.22
N GLU A 211 -26.41 7.11 -1.80
CA GLU A 211 -27.73 7.38 -2.41
C GLU A 211 -27.62 8.23 -3.69
#